data_AF-A0A0F7GDY4-F1
#
_entry.id   AF-A0A0F7GDY4-F1
#
_cell.length_a   1.000
_cell.length_b   1.000
_cell.length_c   1.000
_cell.angle_alpha   90.00
_cell.angle_beta   90.00
_cell.angle_gamma   90.00
#
_symmetry.space_group_name_H-M   'P 1'
#
loop_
_entity.id
_entity.type
_entity.pdbx_description
1 polymer ?
#
loop_
_entity_poly.entity_id
_entity_poly.type
_entity_poly.pdbx_seq_one_letter_code
_entity_poly.pdbx_strand_id
1 'polypeptide(L)'
;MLRQIVPGQKVALLFTGVDMHKHVMVEERFEELWVQAWVTAGVKTNAIRVGCDAAYGMERKGLWQPFGTINIIVFTSADLGQAAMASSFITITEAKTAALQDLDIRSSYNPQWQATGTSTDQICIVPGTGDRCFYVSGQVKLGELIARAVTRGVTEAINNVRTEI
;
A
#
# COMPACT_ATOMS: atom_id res chain seq x y z
N MET A 1 -25.74 -1.65 -0.62
CA MET A 1 -25.59 -2.95 0.07
C MET A 1 -24.83 -3.86 -0.88
N LEU A 2 -23.53 -4.09 -0.66
CA LEU A 2 -22.73 -4.98 -1.50
C LEU A 2 -23.31 -6.39 -1.33
N ARG A 3 -24.03 -6.87 -2.36
CA ARG A 3 -24.48 -8.26 -2.41
C ARG A 3 -23.23 -9.13 -2.47
N GLN A 4 -23.23 -10.19 -1.67
CA GLN A 4 -22.19 -11.21 -1.59
C GLN A 4 -21.73 -11.60 -3.01
N ILE A 5 -20.46 -11.33 -3.32
CA ILE A 5 -19.93 -11.49 -4.69
C ILE A 5 -19.81 -12.97 -5.06
N VAL A 6 -19.56 -13.86 -4.08
CA VAL A 6 -19.58 -15.32 -4.24
C VAL A 6 -20.00 -15.98 -2.91
N PRO A 7 -21.07 -16.80 -2.84
CA PRO A 7 -21.46 -17.52 -1.62
C PRO A 7 -20.36 -18.48 -1.15
N GLY A 8 -20.05 -18.47 0.14
CA GLY A 8 -19.09 -19.41 0.76
C GLY A 8 -17.61 -19.05 0.63
N GLN A 9 -17.24 -17.97 -0.08
CA GLN A 9 -15.86 -17.52 -0.20
C GLN A 9 -15.57 -16.31 0.69
N LYS A 10 -14.33 -16.25 1.22
CA LYS A 10 -13.81 -15.05 1.89
C LYS A 10 -13.29 -14.11 0.82
N VAL A 11 -13.85 -12.89 0.74
CA VAL A 11 -13.48 -11.88 -0.25
C VAL A 11 -13.00 -10.64 0.49
N ALA A 12 -11.88 -10.07 0.03
CA ALA A 12 -11.42 -8.72 0.39
C ALA A 12 -11.57 -7.81 -0.82
N LEU A 13 -12.00 -6.57 -0.61
CA LEU A 13 -12.22 -5.58 -1.67
C LEU A 13 -11.39 -4.34 -1.39
N LEU A 14 -10.66 -3.89 -2.41
CA LEU A 14 -9.98 -2.60 -2.44
C LEU A 14 -10.56 -1.83 -3.63
N PHE A 15 -10.81 -0.54 -3.44
CA PHE A 15 -11.30 0.35 -4.48
C PHE A 15 -10.21 1.33 -4.86
N THR A 16 -10.10 1.64 -6.15
CA THR A 16 -9.13 2.61 -6.64
C THR A 16 -9.78 3.52 -7.67
N GLY A 17 -9.40 4.80 -7.64
CA GLY A 17 -9.72 5.76 -8.70
C GLY A 17 -8.65 5.82 -9.80
N VAL A 18 -7.57 5.04 -9.66
CA VAL A 18 -6.52 4.90 -10.68
C VAL A 18 -7.00 3.93 -11.75
N ASP A 19 -6.73 4.23 -13.02
CA ASP A 19 -6.95 3.28 -14.12
C ASP A 19 -6.17 1.98 -13.84
N MET A 20 -6.88 0.85 -13.81
CA MET A 20 -6.27 -0.45 -13.54
C MET A 20 -5.26 -0.88 -14.61
N HIS A 21 -5.27 -0.30 -15.81
CA HIS A 21 -4.20 -0.51 -16.79
C HIS A 21 -2.84 0.06 -16.33
N LYS A 22 -2.82 0.89 -15.30
CA LYS A 22 -1.62 1.52 -14.72
C LYS A 22 -1.16 0.89 -13.42
N HIS A 23 -1.79 -0.21 -12.99
CA HIS A 23 -1.27 -0.95 -11.85
C HIS A 23 0.16 -1.40 -12.13
N VAL A 24 0.98 -1.43 -11.08
CA VAL A 24 2.35 -1.92 -11.15
C VAL A 24 2.42 -3.23 -10.38
N MET A 25 3.14 -4.20 -10.94
CA MET A 25 3.49 -5.44 -10.27
C MET A 25 5.01 -5.54 -10.22
N VAL A 26 5.56 -5.65 -9.00
CA VAL A 26 6.99 -5.83 -8.76
C VAL A 26 7.20 -7.14 -8.01
N GLU A 27 8.17 -7.93 -8.45
CA GLU A 27 8.61 -9.13 -7.76
C GLU A 27 10.04 -8.97 -7.25
N GLU A 28 10.29 -9.46 -6.03
CA GLU A 28 11.60 -9.59 -5.41
C GLU A 28 11.79 -11.03 -4.93
N ARG A 29 13.01 -11.58 -5.08
CA ARG A 29 13.32 -12.98 -4.73
C ARG A 29 14.62 -13.08 -3.95
N PHE A 30 14.69 -14.07 -3.07
CA PHE A 30 15.91 -14.51 -2.39
C PHE A 30 15.77 -16.00 -2.09
N GLU A 31 16.59 -16.84 -2.72
CA GLU A 31 16.48 -18.30 -2.63
C GLU A 31 15.04 -18.76 -2.96
N GLU A 32 14.39 -19.53 -2.11
CA GLU A 32 12.99 -19.96 -2.25
C GLU A 32 11.95 -18.89 -1.86
N LEU A 33 12.38 -17.80 -1.20
CA LEU A 33 11.51 -16.70 -0.84
C LEU A 33 11.22 -15.83 -2.06
N TRP A 34 9.95 -15.54 -2.29
CA TRP A 34 9.52 -14.52 -3.24
C TRP A 34 8.45 -13.64 -2.62
N VAL A 35 8.44 -12.37 -3.03
CA VAL A 35 7.44 -11.38 -2.66
C VAL A 35 7.00 -10.66 -3.93
N GLN A 36 5.69 -10.47 -4.09
CA GLN A 36 5.12 -9.72 -5.19
C GLN A 36 4.24 -8.59 -4.65
N ALA A 37 4.52 -7.35 -5.03
CA ALA A 37 3.74 -6.17 -4.67
C ALA A 37 2.94 -5.69 -5.87
N TRP A 38 1.62 -5.58 -5.71
CA TRP A 38 0.70 -5.01 -6.69
C TRP A 38 0.23 -3.66 -6.17
N VAL A 39 0.48 -2.61 -6.94
CA VAL A 39 0.30 -1.23 -6.47
C VAL A 39 -0.50 -0.41 -7.47
N THR A 40 -1.48 0.34 -6.95
CA THR A 40 -2.07 1.47 -7.65
C THR A 40 -1.88 2.71 -6.79
N ALA A 41 -1.38 3.81 -7.36
CA ALA A 41 -1.06 5.00 -6.57
C ALA A 41 -1.61 6.27 -7.21
N GLY A 42 -2.57 6.91 -6.54
CA GLY A 42 -3.12 8.22 -6.90
C GLY A 42 -2.87 9.24 -5.79
N VAL A 43 -1.99 10.21 -6.05
CA VAL A 43 -1.49 11.18 -5.05
C VAL A 43 -1.89 12.63 -5.34
N LYS A 44 -2.59 12.90 -6.44
CA LYS A 44 -2.84 14.28 -6.91
C LYS A 44 -3.76 15.07 -5.97
N THR A 45 -4.83 14.45 -5.50
CA THR A 45 -5.97 15.14 -4.88
C THR A 45 -6.02 15.03 -3.36
N ASN A 46 -5.36 14.04 -2.77
CA ASN A 46 -5.47 13.77 -1.34
C ASN A 46 -4.19 13.18 -0.71
N ALA A 47 -3.02 13.51 -1.26
CA ALA A 47 -1.77 13.26 -0.55
C ALA A 47 -1.77 14.09 0.75
N ILE A 48 -1.45 13.47 1.87
CA ILE A 48 -1.46 14.11 3.19
C ILE A 48 -0.18 13.80 3.97
N ARG A 49 0.22 14.75 4.81
CA ARG A 49 1.12 14.54 5.93
C ARG A 49 0.28 14.24 7.17
N VAL A 50 0.17 12.95 7.50
CA VAL A 50 -0.60 12.51 8.67
C VAL A 50 -0.09 13.19 9.95
N GLY A 51 -1.01 13.64 10.79
CA GLY A 51 -0.69 14.39 12.02
C GLY A 51 -0.39 15.88 11.83
N CYS A 52 -0.30 16.38 10.59
CA CYS A 52 -0.16 17.80 10.28
C CYS A 52 -1.37 18.36 9.54
N ASP A 53 -1.79 17.70 8.45
CA ASP A 53 -2.98 18.09 7.71
C ASP A 53 -4.25 17.90 8.56
N ALA A 54 -5.12 18.91 8.56
CA ALA A 54 -6.38 18.85 9.29
C ALA A 54 -7.35 17.86 8.64
N ALA A 55 -8.01 17.04 9.46
CA ALA A 55 -9.07 16.17 8.98
C ALA A 55 -10.31 16.98 8.56
N TYR A 56 -11.01 16.53 7.52
CA TYR A 56 -12.23 17.18 7.03
C TYR A 56 -13.39 17.16 8.02
N GLY A 57 -13.44 16.16 8.89
CA GLY A 57 -14.54 16.02 9.84
C GLY A 57 -14.56 14.66 10.52
N MET A 58 -15.64 14.43 11.27
CA MET A 58 -15.89 13.14 11.91
C MET A 58 -16.53 12.18 10.92
N GLU A 59 -16.05 10.93 10.90
CA GLU A 59 -16.77 9.84 10.25
C GLU A 59 -18.16 9.70 10.90
N ARG A 60 -19.21 9.77 10.08
CA ARG A 60 -20.58 9.52 10.51
C ARG A 60 -21.31 8.70 9.44
N LYS A 61 -21.75 7.50 9.81
CA LYS A 61 -22.57 6.62 8.95
C LYS A 61 -21.89 6.19 7.63
N GLY A 62 -20.57 6.04 7.65
CA GLY A 62 -19.74 5.66 6.51
C GLY A 62 -19.50 6.78 5.50
N LEU A 63 -19.85 8.03 5.82
CA LEU A 63 -19.71 9.16 4.92
C LEU A 63 -18.38 9.89 5.19
N TRP A 64 -17.47 9.83 4.21
CA TRP A 64 -16.30 10.72 4.09
C TRP A 64 -15.95 10.85 2.59
N GLN A 65 -15.33 11.95 2.15
CA GLN A 65 -14.81 12.10 0.79
C GLN A 65 -13.42 12.73 0.81
N PRO A 66 -12.38 11.98 0.41
CA PRO A 66 -11.60 12.42 -0.76
C PRO A 66 -11.40 11.31 -1.81
N PHE A 67 -11.06 11.72 -3.04
CA PHE A 67 -10.64 10.85 -4.15
C PHE A 67 -9.12 10.72 -4.19
N GLY A 68 -8.60 9.55 -4.59
CA GLY A 68 -7.17 9.21 -4.62
C GLY A 68 -6.80 8.22 -3.53
N THR A 69 -5.99 7.21 -3.84
CA THR A 69 -5.57 6.18 -2.89
C THR A 69 -4.26 5.54 -3.33
N ILE A 70 -3.46 5.10 -2.38
CA ILE A 70 -2.40 4.12 -2.61
C ILE A 70 -2.89 2.78 -2.07
N ASN A 71 -3.21 1.86 -2.98
CA ASN A 71 -3.49 0.47 -2.65
C ASN A 71 -2.23 -0.35 -2.86
N ILE A 72 -1.87 -1.16 -1.87
CA ILE A 72 -0.73 -2.08 -1.95
C ILE A 72 -1.21 -3.48 -1.56
N ILE A 73 -1.12 -4.43 -2.47
CA ILE A 73 -1.37 -5.85 -2.20
C ILE A 73 -0.03 -6.56 -2.28
N VAL A 74 0.35 -7.25 -1.21
CA VAL A 74 1.61 -8.00 -1.12
C VAL A 74 1.30 -9.48 -1.04
N PHE A 75 1.87 -10.26 -1.95
CA PHE A 75 1.88 -11.73 -1.92
C PHE A 75 3.27 -12.20 -1.52
N THR A 76 3.36 -13.34 -0.84
CA THR A 76 4.63 -13.97 -0.49
C THR A 76 4.54 -15.48 -0.59
N SER A 77 5.68 -16.16 -0.78
CA SER A 77 5.75 -17.61 -0.62
C SER A 77 5.59 -18.08 0.82
N ALA A 78 5.98 -17.27 1.81
CA ALA A 78 6.00 -17.66 3.22
C ALA A 78 4.58 -17.73 3.81
N ASP A 79 4.31 -18.73 4.66
CA ASP A 79 3.16 -18.67 5.56
C ASP A 79 3.41 -17.60 6.63
N LEU A 80 2.36 -16.86 7.03
CA LEU A 80 2.49 -15.75 7.97
C LEU A 80 1.62 -16.00 9.21
N GLY A 81 2.28 -16.04 10.38
CA GLY A 81 1.58 -15.89 11.65
C GLY A 81 0.89 -14.53 11.77
N GLN A 82 -0.10 -14.41 12.65
CA GLN A 82 -0.80 -13.13 12.88
C GLN A 82 0.15 -11.98 13.26
N ALA A 83 1.18 -12.26 14.06
CA ALA A 83 2.21 -11.29 14.40
C ALA A 83 3.07 -10.88 13.18
N ALA A 84 3.41 -11.82 12.30
CA ALA A 84 4.10 -11.53 11.04
C ALA A 84 3.24 -10.67 10.11
N MET A 85 1.96 -11.01 9.95
CA MET A 85 1.02 -10.20 9.19
C MET A 85 0.92 -8.79 9.77
N ALA A 86 0.68 -8.64 11.07
CA ALA A 86 0.56 -7.33 11.72
C ALA A 86 1.84 -6.49 11.58
N SER A 87 3.01 -7.08 11.85
CA SER A 87 4.30 -6.38 11.70
C SER A 87 4.62 -6.00 10.26
N SER A 88 4.15 -6.78 9.26
CA SER A 88 4.33 -6.42 7.85
C SER A 88 3.66 -5.10 7.46
N PHE A 89 2.53 -4.72 8.09
CA PHE A 89 1.89 -3.43 7.81
C PHE A 89 2.79 -2.24 8.15
N ILE A 90 3.63 -2.36 9.18
CA ILE A 90 4.61 -1.33 9.55
C ILE A 90 5.62 -1.19 8.42
N THR A 91 6.27 -2.29 8.02
CA THR A 91 7.26 -2.30 6.94
C THR A 91 6.69 -1.78 5.62
N ILE A 92 5.48 -2.21 5.24
CA ILE A 92 4.82 -1.74 4.01
C ILE A 92 4.52 -0.24 4.09
N THR A 93 4.09 0.25 5.25
CA THR A 93 3.80 1.69 5.47
C THR A 93 5.06 2.54 5.41
N GLU A 94 6.15 2.09 6.02
CA GLU A 94 7.46 2.75 5.97
C GLU A 94 8.01 2.77 4.55
N ALA A 95 7.97 1.64 3.84
CA ALA A 95 8.44 1.51 2.46
C ALA A 95 7.68 2.42 1.48
N LYS A 96 6.35 2.49 1.62
CA LYS A 96 5.51 3.44 0.88
C LYS A 96 5.91 4.88 1.21
N THR A 97 6.05 5.21 2.49
CA THR A 97 6.41 6.56 2.94
C THR A 97 7.79 6.98 2.42
N ALA A 98 8.76 6.08 2.41
CA ALA A 98 10.09 6.31 1.84
C ALA A 98 10.00 6.62 0.34
N ALA A 99 9.22 5.84 -0.43
CA ALA A 99 9.00 6.13 -1.85
C ALA A 99 8.38 7.53 -2.09
N LEU A 100 7.43 7.94 -1.23
CA LEU A 100 6.83 9.28 -1.31
C LEU A 100 7.85 10.38 -1.00
N GLN A 101 8.73 10.16 -0.02
CA GLN A 101 9.81 11.09 0.33
C GLN A 101 10.84 11.20 -0.79
N ASP A 102 11.28 10.09 -1.37
CA ASP A 102 12.23 10.04 -2.48
C ASP A 102 11.70 10.76 -3.73
N LEU A 103 10.38 10.67 -3.97
CA LEU A 103 9.69 11.35 -5.08
C LEU A 103 9.25 12.80 -4.77
N ASP A 104 9.60 13.30 -3.59
CA ASP A 104 9.20 14.59 -3.04
C ASP A 104 7.70 14.88 -3.15
N ILE A 105 6.86 13.90 -2.82
CA ILE A 105 5.41 14.05 -2.84
C ILE A 105 5.00 15.01 -1.72
N ARG A 106 4.41 16.14 -2.09
CA ARG A 106 3.92 17.16 -1.15
C ARG A 106 2.46 16.91 -0.79
N SER A 107 2.05 17.37 0.38
CA SER A 107 0.63 17.40 0.76
C SER A 107 -0.16 18.22 -0.26
N SER A 108 -1.31 17.69 -0.66
CA SER A 108 -2.27 18.38 -1.53
C SER A 108 -2.92 19.60 -0.86
N TYR A 109 -2.79 19.72 0.48
CA TYR A 109 -3.40 20.78 1.28
C TYR A 109 -2.39 21.85 1.70
N ASN A 110 -1.16 21.44 2.01
CA ASN A 110 -0.06 22.34 2.33
C ASN A 110 1.25 21.85 1.70
N PRO A 111 1.69 22.44 0.57
CA PRO A 111 2.89 22.01 -0.15
C PRO A 111 4.20 22.13 0.64
N GLN A 112 4.21 22.84 1.77
CA GLN A 112 5.39 22.90 2.66
C GLN A 112 5.68 21.55 3.32
N TRP A 113 4.68 20.67 3.45
CA TRP A 113 4.82 19.36 4.08
C TRP A 113 4.99 18.26 3.03
N GLN A 114 5.93 17.36 3.28
CA GLN A 114 6.02 16.10 2.53
C GLN A 114 4.94 15.15 3.01
N ALA A 115 4.18 14.58 2.07
CA ALA A 115 3.16 13.60 2.35
C ALA A 115 3.76 12.28 2.85
N THR A 116 3.03 11.58 3.72
CA THR A 116 3.37 10.23 4.21
C THR A 116 2.45 9.15 3.61
N GLY A 117 1.45 9.57 2.85
CA GLY A 117 0.47 8.70 2.24
C GLY A 117 -0.66 9.51 1.61
N THR A 118 -1.74 8.83 1.26
CA THR A 118 -3.03 9.47 0.99
C THR A 118 -3.94 9.34 2.20
N SER A 119 -5.03 10.07 2.20
CA SER A 119 -6.05 9.97 3.25
C SER A 119 -6.82 8.63 3.24
N THR A 120 -6.58 7.74 2.27
CA THR A 120 -7.34 6.49 2.08
C THR A 120 -6.47 5.28 1.72
N ASP A 121 -5.18 5.30 2.09
CA ASP A 121 -4.28 4.19 1.77
C ASP A 121 -4.82 2.85 2.29
N GLN A 122 -4.67 1.78 1.51
CA GLN A 122 -5.06 0.43 1.90
C GLN A 122 -3.92 -0.55 1.63
N ILE A 123 -3.75 -1.50 2.56
CA ILE A 123 -2.75 -2.56 2.47
C ILE A 123 -3.46 -3.91 2.62
N CYS A 124 -3.12 -4.86 1.75
CA CYS A 124 -3.49 -6.27 1.90
C CYS A 124 -2.22 -7.12 1.84
N ILE A 125 -2.01 -7.96 2.84
CA ILE A 125 -0.94 -8.97 2.86
C ILE A 125 -1.57 -10.34 2.69
N VAL A 126 -1.06 -11.12 1.74
CA VAL A 126 -1.56 -12.44 1.38
C VAL A 126 -0.46 -13.46 1.67
N PRO A 127 -0.61 -14.30 2.72
CA PRO A 127 0.37 -15.34 3.04
C PRO A 127 0.37 -16.42 1.97
N GLY A 128 1.54 -17.05 1.79
CA GLY A 128 1.72 -18.24 0.99
C GLY A 128 1.56 -19.51 1.82
N THR A 129 2.18 -20.59 1.34
CA THR A 129 2.12 -21.92 1.95
C THR A 129 3.50 -22.51 2.23
N GLY A 130 4.55 -21.71 2.14
CA GLY A 130 5.93 -22.08 2.47
C GLY A 130 6.21 -22.00 3.97
N ASP A 131 7.49 -21.87 4.32
CA ASP A 131 7.92 -21.85 5.71
C ASP A 131 7.27 -20.71 6.50
N ARG A 132 6.89 -21.02 7.73
CA ARG A 132 6.14 -20.09 8.57
C ARG A 132 7.04 -19.01 9.14
N CYS A 133 6.74 -17.76 8.77
CA CYS A 133 7.31 -16.58 9.37
C CYS A 133 6.49 -16.15 10.59
N PHE A 134 7.17 -15.87 11.70
CA PHE A 134 6.54 -15.42 12.94
C PHE A 134 6.60 -13.90 13.13
N TYR A 135 7.48 -13.21 12.42
CA TYR A 135 7.68 -11.77 12.56
C TYR A 135 8.36 -11.17 11.31
N VAL A 136 7.92 -9.97 10.90
CA VAL A 136 8.48 -9.23 9.76
C VAL A 136 9.10 -7.93 10.27
N SER A 137 10.32 -7.64 9.84
CA SER A 137 10.98 -6.35 10.02
C SER A 137 12.04 -6.13 8.93
N GLY A 138 12.59 -4.92 8.83
CA GLY A 138 13.66 -4.61 7.86
C GLY A 138 14.96 -5.39 8.05
N GLN A 139 15.14 -6.11 9.17
CA GLN A 139 16.29 -7.00 9.40
C GLN A 139 15.99 -8.46 9.04
N VAL A 140 14.71 -8.81 8.85
CA VAL A 140 14.29 -10.13 8.38
C VAL A 140 14.27 -10.12 6.86
N LYS A 141 14.81 -11.16 6.22
CA LYS A 141 14.90 -11.23 4.75
C LYS A 141 13.55 -11.01 4.06
N LEU A 142 12.48 -11.61 4.58
CA LEU A 142 11.13 -11.37 4.07
C LEU A 142 10.73 -9.89 4.15
N GLY A 143 11.03 -9.20 5.25
CA GLY A 143 10.73 -7.77 5.39
C GLY A 143 11.56 -6.89 4.47
N GLU A 144 12.83 -7.24 4.23
CA GLU A 144 13.67 -6.59 3.21
C GLU A 144 13.03 -6.70 1.81
N LEU A 145 12.62 -7.92 1.40
CA LEU A 145 11.99 -8.14 0.10
C LEU A 145 10.65 -7.39 -0.03
N ILE A 146 9.83 -7.39 1.03
CA ILE A 146 8.58 -6.61 1.08
C ILE A 146 8.88 -5.12 0.91
N ALA A 147 9.82 -4.57 1.68
CA ALA A 147 10.15 -3.16 1.62
C ALA A 147 10.63 -2.77 0.20
N ARG A 148 11.54 -3.55 -0.39
CA ARG A 148 12.05 -3.31 -1.75
C ARG A 148 10.95 -3.37 -2.81
N ALA A 149 10.11 -4.42 -2.79
CA ALA A 149 9.04 -4.58 -3.76
C ALA A 149 8.01 -3.43 -3.65
N VAL A 150 7.65 -3.04 -2.43
CA VAL A 150 6.71 -1.94 -2.18
C VAL A 150 7.29 -0.59 -2.57
N THR A 151 8.52 -0.26 -2.16
CA THR A 151 9.15 1.03 -2.50
C THR A 151 9.27 1.20 -4.02
N ARG A 152 9.69 0.14 -4.74
CA ARG A 152 9.73 0.14 -6.21
C ARG A 152 8.34 0.27 -6.82
N GLY A 153 7.39 -0.56 -6.37
CA GLY A 153 6.03 -0.57 -6.90
C GLY A 153 5.30 0.76 -6.71
N VAL A 154 5.44 1.39 -5.55
CA VAL A 154 4.88 2.73 -5.28
C VAL A 154 5.54 3.79 -6.16
N THR A 155 6.87 3.76 -6.27
CA THR A 155 7.63 4.70 -7.11
C THR A 155 7.18 4.64 -8.56
N GLU A 156 7.15 3.45 -9.15
CA GLU A 156 6.72 3.24 -10.53
C GLU A 156 5.24 3.59 -10.73
N ALA A 157 4.35 3.19 -9.81
CA ALA A 157 2.92 3.46 -9.92
C ALA A 157 2.62 4.97 -9.89
N ILE A 158 3.33 5.74 -9.06
CA ILE A 158 3.19 7.20 -9.03
C ILE A 158 3.67 7.81 -10.36
N ASN A 159 4.81 7.33 -10.88
CA ASN A 159 5.35 7.83 -12.15
C ASN A 159 4.41 7.58 -13.34
N ASN A 160 3.75 6.42 -13.40
CA ASN A 160 2.74 6.10 -14.43
C ASN A 160 1.54 7.05 -14.44
N VAL A 161 1.24 7.70 -13.31
CA VAL A 161 0.12 8.65 -13.19
C VAL A 161 0.58 10.11 -13.33
N ARG A 162 1.89 10.38 -13.19
CA ARG A 162 2.52 11.69 -13.37
C ARG A 162 2.75 12.05 -14.84
N THR A 163 3.08 11.08 -15.71
CA THR A 163 3.47 11.31 -17.12
C THR A 163 2.36 11.77 -18.07
N GLU A 164 1.12 11.87 -17.60
CA GLU A 164 -0.03 12.38 -18.38
C GLU A 164 -0.43 13.81 -17.98
N ILE A 165 0.56 14.63 -17.61
CA ILE A 165 0.40 16.06 -17.34
C ILE A 165 1.28 16.83 -18.31
#